data_AF-A0A1W1VSB7-F1
#
_entry.id   AF-A0A1W1VSB7-F1
#
_cell.length_a   1.000
_cell.length_b   1.000
_cell.length_c   1.000
_cell.angle_alpha   90.00
_cell.angle_beta   90.00
_cell.angle_gamma   90.00
#
_symmetry.space_group_name_H-M   'P 1'
#
loop_
_entity.id
_entity.type
_entity.pdbx_description
1 polymer ?
#
loop_
_entity_poly.entity_id
_entity_poly.type
_entity_poly.pdbx_seq_one_letter_code
_entity_poly.pdbx_strand_id
1 'polypeptide(L)'
;MKLQRTLPFVLLSGALLLGACNSPVNTTPTPETGGVPVDSVLGKGTATLSADVVRSNRGTAVEGSTVYLYRTGQRSTAVGKATTNAQGYVEFAKIPEGTYDLVFLKSKSAGSEFDGAVAKAGINTRVKVAQFASADPNATADVPQLKLELPATLDANGEVSSWKELSPGTAFNDTVDVRAYTVKNSDTPRVMRYFLFSLVTIDAQGNWADVRPGTGLYEQDPGYVTPGVDPNGAGQDSGLVSLDPTGLKGDVYLQVVGLDFNYNRVAYLVPITVNRTAASTVVAPANVRAVAYTLSERIDYLYGTRTPDAPTSGTNLWVTTSWDAPVDLGGYTGFRVLRATSAAGPYTQVAFAGSKQCAAPADAKATTRRCTVSDNTATLITDQDYFYKVVAVGSNEAASADPAMPSTHTLPQFHPQLLSPAKDVHGVELTPTYTLKMNLFSMGATGAQMDLRVADFVTGESYAYAARRLVLRKGFDAGGTPETQILSNLQGSNLYYVFRGSWATDNDPKTENDTVTYDPASDVLSVPHQFENGLLGSSVIPLQANRRYSWFLNKAYAYRLMDPSKPASAANYVAAYSVYSDPDTAALIVPGGVRQQAAEVNDFTTRE
;
A
#
# COMPACT_ATOMS: atom_id res chain seq x y z
N MET A 1 -57.92 31.93 -2.09
CA MET A 1 -59.32 31.75 -2.52
C MET A 1 -59.32 30.75 -3.68
N LYS A 2 -60.31 29.86 -3.68
CA LYS A 2 -60.54 28.66 -4.50
C LYS A 2 -60.22 28.69 -6.02
N LEU A 3 -59.64 27.56 -6.47
CA LEU A 3 -60.05 26.63 -7.56
C LEU A 3 -59.84 26.92 -9.07
N GLN A 4 -59.57 25.79 -9.74
CA GLN A 4 -59.91 25.34 -11.11
C GLN A 4 -58.94 25.73 -12.25
N ARG A 5 -58.60 24.88 -13.23
CA ARG A 5 -59.37 23.78 -13.85
C ARG A 5 -58.51 22.91 -14.81
N THR A 6 -58.78 21.60 -14.78
CA THR A 6 -58.96 20.62 -15.90
C THR A 6 -57.90 20.31 -16.98
N LEU A 7 -57.60 18.99 -17.06
CA LEU A 7 -57.17 18.22 -18.24
C LEU A 7 -58.14 18.33 -19.43
N PRO A 8 -57.70 17.88 -20.63
CA PRO A 8 -58.41 16.75 -21.23
C PRO A 8 -57.51 15.65 -21.81
N PHE A 9 -58.05 14.43 -21.75
CA PHE A 9 -57.66 13.21 -22.43
C PHE A 9 -58.08 13.26 -23.91
N VAL A 10 -57.25 12.73 -24.82
CA VAL A 10 -57.68 12.27 -26.16
C VAL A 10 -57.04 10.90 -26.43
N LEU A 11 -57.90 9.89 -26.63
CA LEU A 11 -57.57 8.60 -27.25
C LEU A 11 -57.50 8.77 -28.77
N LEU A 12 -56.57 8.09 -29.43
CA LEU A 12 -56.72 7.65 -30.82
C LEU A 12 -56.13 6.25 -30.99
N SER A 13 -56.91 5.38 -31.63
CA SER A 13 -56.66 3.98 -31.93
C SER A 13 -56.34 3.79 -33.43
N GLY A 14 -55.53 2.77 -33.79
CA GLY A 14 -55.53 2.23 -35.17
C GLY A 14 -54.22 1.69 -35.78
N ALA A 15 -53.96 0.39 -35.55
CA ALA A 15 -53.55 -0.69 -36.49
C ALA A 15 -52.32 -0.65 -37.46
N LEU A 16 -51.50 -1.71 -37.31
CA LEU A 16 -50.82 -2.62 -38.28
C LEU A 16 -49.79 -2.08 -39.32
N LEU A 17 -48.53 -2.56 -39.28
CA LEU A 17 -48.02 -3.72 -40.06
C LEU A 17 -46.50 -3.98 -39.82
N LEU A 18 -46.10 -5.23 -40.09
CA LEU A 18 -44.83 -5.93 -39.81
C LEU A 18 -43.55 -5.33 -40.45
N GLY A 19 -42.40 -5.53 -39.78
CA GLY A 19 -41.05 -5.44 -40.36
C GLY A 19 -39.96 -5.77 -39.33
N ALA A 20 -39.15 -6.80 -39.58
CA ALA A 20 -38.25 -7.45 -38.65
C ALA A 20 -36.84 -6.81 -38.53
N CYS A 21 -36.15 -7.20 -37.45
CA CYS A 21 -34.70 -7.35 -37.23
C CYS A 21 -33.95 -6.36 -36.32
N ASN A 22 -33.38 -6.98 -35.27
CA ASN A 22 -32.19 -6.67 -34.48
C ASN A 22 -32.17 -5.42 -33.57
N SER A 23 -32.65 -5.63 -32.35
CA SER A 23 -32.24 -4.85 -31.17
C SER A 23 -31.03 -5.50 -30.48
N PRO A 24 -30.03 -4.74 -30.01
CA PRO A 24 -28.95 -5.25 -29.17
C PRO A 24 -29.50 -5.70 -27.82
N VAL A 25 -29.10 -6.91 -27.39
CA VAL A 25 -29.51 -7.50 -26.11
C VAL A 25 -28.82 -6.77 -24.96
N ASN A 26 -29.62 -5.98 -24.25
CA ASN A 26 -29.28 -5.40 -22.95
C ASN A 26 -29.80 -6.35 -21.86
N THR A 27 -28.93 -7.12 -21.22
CA THR A 27 -29.28 -7.92 -20.04
C THR A 27 -28.10 -7.99 -19.06
N THR A 28 -27.97 -6.99 -18.20
CA THR A 28 -27.32 -7.17 -16.89
C THR A 28 -28.43 -7.47 -15.87
N PRO A 29 -28.33 -8.54 -15.06
CA PRO A 29 -29.38 -8.90 -14.13
C PRO A 29 -29.40 -7.94 -12.93
N THR A 30 -30.57 -7.38 -12.65
CA THR A 30 -30.90 -6.74 -11.36
C THR A 30 -30.97 -7.80 -10.25
N PRO A 31 -30.58 -7.47 -9.01
CA PRO A 31 -30.65 -8.40 -7.89
C PRO A 31 -32.09 -8.44 -7.33
N GLU A 32 -33.03 -9.01 -8.07
CA GLU A 32 -34.32 -9.45 -7.53
C GLU A 32 -34.55 -10.92 -7.85
N THR A 33 -34.47 -11.75 -6.79
CA THR A 33 -35.08 -13.09 -6.59
C THR A 33 -34.87 -14.22 -7.62
N GLY A 34 -34.26 -13.98 -8.77
CA GLY A 34 -33.77 -15.00 -9.71
C GLY A 34 -32.25 -14.94 -9.79
N GLY A 35 -31.54 -15.86 -9.13
CA GLY A 35 -30.07 -15.88 -9.16
C GLY A 35 -29.51 -15.95 -10.59
N VAL A 36 -28.32 -15.37 -10.80
CA VAL A 36 -27.58 -15.48 -12.07
C VAL A 36 -27.48 -16.97 -12.48
N PRO A 37 -27.95 -17.37 -13.67
CA PRO A 37 -27.81 -18.74 -14.16
C PRO A 37 -26.33 -19.14 -14.23
N VAL A 38 -26.00 -20.33 -13.70
CA VAL A 38 -24.63 -20.88 -13.71
C VAL A 38 -24.60 -22.18 -14.49
N ASP A 39 -23.91 -22.21 -15.63
CA ASP A 39 -23.55 -23.43 -16.36
C ASP A 39 -22.07 -23.77 -16.09
N SER A 40 -21.85 -24.50 -15.00
CA SER A 40 -20.51 -24.67 -14.43
C SER A 40 -19.55 -25.40 -15.36
N VAL A 41 -18.37 -24.81 -15.58
CA VAL A 41 -17.21 -25.45 -16.22
C VAL A 41 -16.17 -25.95 -15.21
N LEU A 42 -16.45 -25.82 -13.91
CA LEU A 42 -15.54 -26.25 -12.85
C LEU A 42 -15.33 -27.77 -12.91
N GLY A 43 -14.08 -28.21 -12.79
CA GLY A 43 -13.72 -29.62 -12.88
C GLY A 43 -13.57 -30.18 -14.30
N LYS A 44 -13.83 -29.37 -15.35
CA LYS A 44 -13.85 -29.82 -16.76
C LYS A 44 -12.59 -29.47 -17.56
N GLY A 45 -11.55 -28.90 -16.94
CA GLY A 45 -10.29 -28.56 -17.59
C GLY A 45 -9.07 -28.66 -16.68
N THR A 46 -7.96 -28.05 -17.10
CA THR A 46 -6.63 -28.18 -16.48
C THR A 46 -6.04 -26.86 -15.98
N ALA A 47 -6.73 -25.74 -16.21
CA ALA A 47 -6.32 -24.42 -15.76
C ALA A 47 -6.89 -24.09 -14.38
N THR A 48 -6.22 -23.20 -13.66
CA THR A 48 -6.71 -22.64 -12.40
C THR A 48 -6.64 -21.13 -12.48
N LEU A 49 -7.71 -20.46 -12.06
CA LEU A 49 -7.77 -19.01 -11.93
C LEU A 49 -8.13 -18.67 -10.49
N SER A 50 -7.34 -17.80 -9.86
CA SER A 50 -7.59 -17.32 -8.51
C SER A 50 -7.57 -15.81 -8.44
N ALA A 51 -8.14 -15.25 -7.39
CA ALA A 51 -8.12 -13.81 -7.14
C ALA A 51 -7.90 -13.50 -5.66
N ASP A 52 -7.09 -12.47 -5.40
CA ASP A 52 -7.01 -11.80 -4.11
C ASP A 52 -7.84 -10.51 -4.17
N VAL A 53 -8.91 -10.47 -3.39
CA VAL A 53 -9.81 -9.32 -3.30
C VAL A 53 -9.44 -8.48 -2.08
N VAL A 54 -9.00 -7.25 -2.33
CA VAL A 54 -8.52 -6.32 -1.30
C VAL A 54 -9.33 -5.03 -1.32
N ARG A 55 -9.46 -4.36 -0.17
CA ARG A 55 -10.11 -3.03 -0.11
C ARG A 55 -9.20 -1.89 -0.54
N SER A 56 -7.88 -2.08 -0.45
CA SER A 56 -6.91 -1.12 -0.95
C SER A 56 -5.60 -1.80 -1.42
N ASN A 57 -4.75 -1.09 -2.20
CA ASN A 57 -3.53 -1.68 -2.77
C ASN A 57 -2.58 -2.19 -1.68
N ARG A 58 -2.72 -1.61 -0.47
CA ARG A 58 -2.04 -1.91 0.78
C ARG A 58 -3.03 -2.37 1.89
N GLY A 59 -4.22 -2.85 1.52
CA GLY A 59 -5.35 -3.01 2.45
C GLY A 59 -5.74 -4.44 2.81
N THR A 60 -6.66 -4.54 3.76
CA THR A 60 -7.26 -5.78 4.25
C THR A 60 -8.05 -6.52 3.16
N ALA A 61 -7.99 -7.85 3.25
CA ALA A 61 -8.85 -8.79 2.56
C ALA A 61 -10.34 -8.43 2.57
N VAL A 62 -11.04 -8.70 1.47
CA VAL A 62 -12.50 -8.61 1.39
C VAL A 62 -13.08 -10.01 1.52
N GLU A 63 -13.51 -10.37 2.72
CA GLU A 63 -14.24 -11.62 2.97
C GLU A 63 -15.70 -11.55 2.51
N GLY A 64 -16.28 -12.67 2.05
CA GLY A 64 -17.70 -12.80 1.79
C GLY A 64 -18.22 -12.12 0.52
N SER A 65 -17.33 -11.77 -0.42
CA SER A 65 -17.73 -11.29 -1.75
C SER A 65 -18.11 -12.47 -2.62
N THR A 66 -19.28 -12.41 -3.26
CA THR A 66 -19.69 -13.41 -4.25
C THR A 66 -19.02 -13.09 -5.58
N VAL A 67 -18.34 -14.08 -6.15
CA VAL A 67 -17.58 -13.94 -7.40
C VAL A 67 -18.22 -14.82 -8.45
N TYR A 68 -18.66 -14.21 -9.55
CA TYR A 68 -19.14 -14.90 -10.75
C TYR A 68 -18.04 -14.91 -11.81
N LEU A 69 -17.85 -16.06 -12.43
CA LEU A 69 -16.90 -16.26 -13.53
C LEU A 69 -17.68 -16.35 -14.84
N TYR A 70 -17.29 -15.61 -15.87
CA TYR A 70 -17.86 -15.64 -17.21
C TYR A 70 -16.76 -15.92 -18.24
N ARG A 71 -17.10 -16.53 -19.37
CA ARG A 71 -16.19 -16.51 -20.52
C ARG A 71 -16.19 -15.10 -21.09
N THR A 72 -15.01 -14.58 -21.46
CA THR A 72 -14.91 -13.20 -21.96
C THR A 72 -15.84 -12.99 -23.16
N GLY A 73 -16.63 -11.92 -23.10
CA GLY A 73 -17.64 -11.59 -24.11
C GLY A 73 -18.97 -12.38 -24.01
N GLN A 74 -19.13 -13.25 -23.01
CA GLN A 74 -20.35 -14.04 -22.77
C GLN A 74 -20.91 -13.82 -21.36
N ARG A 75 -21.66 -12.73 -21.15
CA ARG A 75 -22.19 -12.34 -19.83
C ARG A 75 -23.59 -12.85 -19.49
N SER A 76 -24.26 -13.55 -20.40
CA SER A 76 -25.63 -14.05 -20.18
C SER A 76 -25.71 -15.25 -19.21
N THR A 77 -24.61 -15.98 -19.02
CA THR A 77 -24.57 -17.18 -18.17
C THR A 77 -23.20 -17.32 -17.53
N ALA A 78 -23.16 -17.36 -16.20
CA ALA A 78 -21.91 -17.57 -15.49
C ALA A 78 -21.45 -19.02 -15.67
N VAL A 79 -20.15 -19.23 -15.78
CA VAL A 79 -19.51 -20.55 -15.89
C VAL A 79 -18.87 -21.00 -14.58
N GLY A 80 -18.94 -20.17 -13.54
CA GLY A 80 -18.50 -20.50 -12.19
C GLY A 80 -19.04 -19.50 -11.16
N LYS A 81 -19.11 -19.93 -9.91
CA LYS A 81 -19.48 -19.11 -8.76
C LYS A 81 -18.69 -19.54 -7.53
N ALA A 82 -18.15 -18.58 -6.79
CA ALA A 82 -17.45 -18.82 -5.53
C ALA A 82 -17.62 -17.63 -4.57
N THR A 83 -17.13 -17.76 -3.34
CA THR A 83 -17.14 -16.69 -2.33
C THR A 83 -15.75 -16.52 -1.75
N THR A 84 -15.32 -15.27 -1.56
CA THR A 84 -14.02 -14.98 -0.94
C THR A 84 -13.96 -15.38 0.53
N ASN A 85 -12.84 -15.98 0.95
CA ASN A 85 -12.60 -16.37 2.35
C ASN A 85 -12.12 -15.19 3.22
N ALA A 86 -11.75 -15.45 4.48
CA ALA A 86 -11.25 -14.44 5.42
C ALA A 86 -9.98 -13.71 4.94
N GLN A 87 -9.18 -14.34 4.08
CA GLN A 87 -8.00 -13.76 3.43
C GLN A 87 -8.33 -13.06 2.10
N GLY A 88 -9.62 -12.97 1.73
CA GLY A 88 -10.06 -12.34 0.48
C GLY A 88 -9.75 -13.19 -0.75
N TYR A 89 -9.34 -14.45 -0.55
CA TYR A 89 -8.96 -15.37 -1.61
C TYR A 89 -10.16 -16.13 -2.15
N VAL A 90 -10.16 -16.35 -3.47
CA VAL A 90 -11.11 -17.19 -4.18
C VAL A 90 -10.39 -17.96 -5.30
N GLU A 91 -10.86 -19.17 -5.61
CA GLU A 91 -10.27 -20.04 -6.63
C GLU A 91 -11.34 -20.72 -7.50
N PHE A 92 -11.06 -20.77 -8.79
CA PHE A 92 -11.78 -21.56 -9.80
C PHE A 92 -10.82 -22.59 -10.40
N ALA A 93 -10.81 -23.78 -9.81
CA ALA A 93 -9.92 -24.86 -10.21
C ALA A 93 -10.48 -25.71 -11.35
N LYS A 94 -9.57 -26.29 -12.15
CA LYS A 94 -9.88 -27.25 -13.22
C LYS A 94 -10.88 -26.70 -14.21
N ILE A 95 -10.67 -25.47 -14.67
CA ILE A 95 -11.45 -24.85 -15.74
C ILE A 95 -10.76 -25.06 -17.09
N PRO A 96 -11.50 -25.04 -18.21
CA PRO A 96 -10.89 -24.99 -19.54
C PRO A 96 -9.93 -23.81 -19.68
N GLU A 97 -8.92 -23.94 -20.54
CA GLU A 97 -8.09 -22.80 -20.90
C GLU A 97 -8.91 -21.75 -21.65
N GLY A 98 -8.59 -20.48 -21.45
CA GLY A 98 -9.28 -19.38 -22.12
C GLY A 98 -9.21 -18.07 -21.35
N THR A 99 -9.94 -17.09 -21.85
CA THR A 99 -10.06 -15.77 -21.23
C THR A 99 -11.42 -15.66 -20.54
N TYR A 100 -11.40 -15.13 -19.31
CA TYR A 100 -12.54 -15.05 -18.43
C TYR A 100 -12.70 -13.64 -17.85
N ASP A 101 -13.95 -13.29 -17.55
CA ASP A 101 -14.32 -12.07 -16.84
C ASP A 101 -14.83 -12.46 -15.44
N LEU A 102 -14.44 -11.71 -14.41
CA LEU A 102 -14.85 -11.91 -13.03
C LEU A 102 -15.71 -10.74 -12.56
N VAL A 103 -16.86 -11.04 -11.95
CA VAL A 103 -17.78 -10.04 -11.39
C VAL A 103 -17.91 -10.27 -9.88
N PHE A 104 -17.60 -9.26 -9.09
CA PHE A 104 -17.54 -9.30 -7.63
C PHE A 104 -18.69 -8.50 -7.04
N LEU A 105 -19.56 -9.18 -6.29
CA LEU A 105 -20.76 -8.60 -5.70
C LEU A 105 -20.80 -8.84 -4.20
N LYS A 106 -21.00 -7.77 -3.44
CA LYS A 106 -21.16 -7.80 -1.99
C LYS A 106 -22.11 -6.70 -1.55
N SER A 107 -23.03 -7.03 -0.64
CA SER A 107 -24.00 -6.05 -0.12
C SER A 107 -23.27 -4.83 0.49
N LYS A 108 -23.79 -3.62 0.22
CA LYS A 108 -23.23 -2.33 0.66
C LYS A 108 -21.77 -2.08 0.21
N SER A 109 -21.31 -2.82 -0.79
CA SER A 109 -20.01 -2.62 -1.44
C SER A 109 -20.26 -2.15 -2.86
N ALA A 110 -19.32 -1.38 -3.39
CA ALA A 110 -19.35 -1.01 -4.80
C ALA A 110 -19.12 -2.27 -5.67
N GLY A 111 -19.65 -2.24 -6.89
CA GLY A 111 -19.37 -3.28 -7.87
C GLY A 111 -17.90 -3.30 -8.24
N SER A 112 -17.38 -4.48 -8.49
CA SER A 112 -16.04 -4.63 -9.04
C SER A 112 -16.03 -5.70 -10.12
N GLU A 113 -15.39 -5.40 -11.23
CA GLU A 113 -15.22 -6.33 -12.34
C GLU A 113 -13.75 -6.38 -12.76
N PHE A 114 -13.38 -7.54 -13.32
CA PHE A 114 -12.08 -7.80 -13.91
C PHE A 114 -12.28 -8.57 -15.22
N ASP A 115 -12.06 -7.89 -16.34
CA ASP A 115 -12.25 -8.40 -17.68
C ASP A 115 -10.90 -8.81 -18.28
N GLY A 116 -10.86 -9.98 -18.93
CA GLY A 116 -9.66 -10.44 -19.64
C GLY A 116 -8.68 -11.29 -18.83
N ALA A 117 -9.11 -11.91 -17.71
CA ALA A 117 -8.26 -12.81 -16.94
C ALA A 117 -7.96 -14.09 -17.73
N VAL A 118 -6.68 -14.42 -17.94
CA VAL A 118 -6.27 -15.56 -18.76
C VAL A 118 -6.01 -16.80 -17.88
N ALA A 119 -6.76 -17.88 -18.12
CA ALA A 119 -6.55 -19.18 -17.49
C ALA A 119 -5.73 -20.09 -18.44
N LYS A 120 -4.59 -20.58 -17.96
CA LYS A 120 -3.67 -21.47 -18.69
C LYS A 120 -3.47 -22.78 -17.93
N ALA A 121 -3.28 -23.88 -18.64
CA ALA A 121 -3.06 -25.19 -18.06
C ALA A 121 -1.78 -25.20 -17.21
N GLY A 122 -1.87 -25.79 -16.01
CA GLY A 122 -0.73 -25.92 -15.11
C GLY A 122 -0.27 -24.62 -14.44
N ILE A 123 -0.92 -23.48 -14.71
CA ILE A 123 -0.64 -22.19 -14.08
C ILE A 123 -1.88 -21.78 -13.27
N ASN A 124 -1.69 -21.42 -11.99
CA ASN A 124 -2.73 -20.75 -11.22
C ASN A 124 -2.60 -19.25 -11.43
N THR A 125 -3.24 -18.71 -12.46
CA THR A 125 -3.24 -17.26 -12.70
C THR A 125 -3.92 -16.57 -11.53
N ARG A 126 -3.16 -15.82 -10.72
CA ARG A 126 -3.66 -15.18 -9.51
C ARG A 126 -3.79 -13.68 -9.71
N VAL A 127 -5.02 -13.19 -9.94
CA VAL A 127 -5.28 -11.76 -10.21
C VAL A 127 -5.49 -10.96 -8.93
N LYS A 128 -5.05 -9.70 -8.92
CA LYS A 128 -5.30 -8.77 -7.82
C LYS A 128 -6.50 -7.87 -8.15
N VAL A 129 -7.52 -7.89 -7.30
CA VAL A 129 -8.77 -7.15 -7.51
C VAL A 129 -9.07 -6.27 -6.30
N ALA A 130 -9.54 -5.05 -6.56
CA ALA A 130 -10.00 -4.16 -5.50
C ALA A 130 -11.53 -4.15 -5.41
N GLN A 131 -12.08 -4.16 -4.20
CA GLN A 131 -13.51 -3.94 -3.97
C GLN A 131 -13.71 -2.97 -2.79
N PHE A 132 -14.39 -1.87 -3.05
CA PHE A 132 -14.57 -0.77 -2.10
C PHE A 132 -15.92 -0.84 -1.39
N ALA A 133 -16.02 -0.20 -0.24
CA ALA A 133 -17.32 0.21 0.27
C ALA A 133 -17.90 1.24 -0.71
N SER A 134 -19.20 1.14 -1.02
CA SER A 134 -19.82 2.14 -1.88
C SER A 134 -19.96 3.47 -1.13
N ALA A 135 -19.89 4.58 -1.86
CA ALA A 135 -20.12 5.90 -1.28
C ALA A 135 -21.60 6.06 -0.89
N ASP A 136 -22.51 5.59 -1.75
CA ASP A 136 -23.92 5.41 -1.46
C ASP A 136 -24.26 3.91 -1.51
N PRO A 137 -24.65 3.28 -0.37
CA PRO A 137 -25.03 1.86 -0.32
C PRO A 137 -26.32 1.53 -1.06
N ASN A 138 -27.11 2.52 -1.47
CA ASN A 138 -28.35 2.33 -2.22
C ASN A 138 -28.18 2.58 -3.73
N ALA A 139 -27.04 3.13 -4.15
CA ALA A 139 -26.72 3.30 -5.56
C ALA A 139 -26.42 1.95 -6.23
N THR A 140 -26.63 1.89 -7.54
CA THR A 140 -26.34 0.70 -8.36
C THR A 140 -24.86 0.31 -8.28
N ALA A 141 -24.64 -1.00 -8.18
CA ALA A 141 -23.34 -1.65 -8.22
C ALA A 141 -22.87 -1.98 -9.64
N ASP A 142 -23.55 -1.53 -10.70
CA ASP A 142 -23.02 -1.75 -12.06
C ASP A 142 -21.75 -0.90 -12.25
N VAL A 143 -20.78 -1.47 -12.93
CA VAL A 143 -19.48 -0.83 -13.18
C VAL A 143 -19.50 -0.03 -14.49
N PRO A 144 -18.62 0.97 -14.65
CA PRO A 144 -18.41 1.63 -15.94
C PRO A 144 -17.86 0.66 -16.98
N GLN A 145 -18.15 0.90 -18.26
CA GLN A 145 -17.49 0.22 -19.39
C GLN A 145 -16.53 1.19 -20.08
N LEU A 146 -15.37 0.68 -20.46
CA LEU A 146 -14.32 1.47 -21.12
C LEU A 146 -14.08 0.97 -22.54
N LYS A 147 -13.72 1.89 -23.42
CA LYS A 147 -13.02 1.60 -24.67
C LYS A 147 -11.56 2.02 -24.54
N LEU A 148 -10.68 1.20 -25.11
CA LEU A 148 -9.24 1.39 -25.09
C LEU A 148 -8.74 1.59 -26.51
N GLU A 149 -7.91 2.62 -26.69
CA GLU A 149 -7.38 2.99 -28.00
C GLU A 149 -5.90 3.35 -27.93
N LEU A 150 -5.24 3.32 -29.07
CA LEU A 150 -3.85 3.76 -29.25
C LEU A 150 -3.76 4.78 -30.40
N PRO A 151 -2.69 5.60 -30.42
CA PRO A 151 -2.45 6.50 -31.54
C PRO A 151 -2.36 5.72 -32.87
N ALA A 152 -3.11 6.19 -33.87
CA ALA A 152 -3.02 5.68 -35.23
C ALA A 152 -2.09 6.55 -36.09
N THR A 153 -2.15 7.87 -35.91
CA THR A 153 -1.26 8.85 -36.57
C THR A 153 -0.87 9.95 -35.59
N LEU A 154 0.34 10.47 -35.74
CA LEU A 154 0.80 11.69 -35.09
C LEU A 154 0.80 12.85 -36.10
N ASP A 155 0.55 14.07 -35.65
CA ASP A 155 0.69 15.27 -36.46
C ASP A 155 2.17 15.72 -36.55
N ALA A 156 2.41 16.84 -37.25
CA ALA A 156 3.77 17.37 -37.45
C ALA A 156 4.44 17.87 -36.16
N ASN A 157 3.67 18.11 -35.09
CA ASN A 157 4.15 18.53 -33.78
C ASN A 157 4.37 17.34 -32.84
N GLY A 158 4.05 16.11 -33.28
CA GLY A 158 4.13 14.90 -32.47
C GLY A 158 2.90 14.65 -31.59
N GLU A 159 1.81 15.38 -31.79
CA GLU A 159 0.53 15.17 -31.09
C GLU A 159 -0.32 14.12 -31.80
N VAL A 160 -1.25 13.47 -31.08
CA VAL A 160 -2.09 12.41 -31.67
C VAL A 160 -3.17 13.04 -32.55
N SER A 161 -3.14 12.74 -33.85
CA SER A 161 -4.12 13.24 -34.83
C SER A 161 -5.28 12.28 -35.08
N SER A 162 -5.10 10.98 -34.85
CA SER A 162 -6.18 10.00 -34.92
C SER A 162 -5.91 8.80 -34.02
N TRP A 163 -7.00 8.10 -33.66
CA TRP A 163 -6.99 6.96 -32.75
C TRP A 163 -7.53 5.70 -33.42
N LYS A 164 -7.07 4.53 -32.96
CA LYS A 164 -7.60 3.21 -33.36
C LYS A 164 -7.80 2.33 -32.14
N GLU A 165 -8.71 1.37 -32.26
CA GLU A 165 -9.00 0.40 -31.20
C GLU A 165 -7.76 -0.41 -30.79
N LEU A 166 -7.56 -0.59 -29.49
CA LEU A 166 -6.52 -1.44 -28.95
C LEU A 166 -6.98 -2.91 -29.01
N SER A 167 -6.31 -3.71 -29.83
CA SER A 167 -6.57 -5.14 -29.93
C SER A 167 -5.58 -5.98 -29.10
N PRO A 168 -6.02 -7.12 -28.55
CA PRO A 168 -5.13 -8.12 -27.95
C PRO A 168 -3.98 -8.51 -28.88
N GLY A 169 -2.75 -8.53 -28.36
CA GLY A 169 -1.52 -8.83 -29.12
C GLY A 169 -0.88 -7.64 -29.82
N THR A 170 -1.38 -6.42 -29.60
CA THR A 170 -0.74 -5.20 -30.13
C THR A 170 0.69 -5.07 -29.62
N ALA A 171 1.62 -4.76 -30.53
CA ALA A 171 3.03 -4.55 -30.20
C ALA A 171 3.34 -3.05 -30.03
N PHE A 172 4.12 -2.74 -29.00
CA PHE A 172 4.60 -1.40 -28.66
C PHE A 172 6.13 -1.37 -28.66
N ASN A 173 6.72 -0.26 -29.10
CA ASN A 173 8.17 -0.07 -29.12
C ASN A 173 8.54 0.99 -28.10
N ASP A 174 9.34 0.61 -27.10
CA ASP A 174 9.90 1.44 -26.03
C ASP A 174 8.89 2.10 -25.07
N THR A 175 7.72 2.53 -25.54
CA THR A 175 6.66 3.19 -24.79
C THR A 175 5.31 2.55 -25.13
N VAL A 176 4.43 2.42 -24.13
CA VAL A 176 3.04 1.99 -24.34
C VAL A 176 2.14 3.21 -24.29
N ASP A 177 1.72 3.67 -25.46
CA ASP A 177 0.88 4.85 -25.66
C ASP A 177 -0.57 4.46 -25.87
N VAL A 178 -1.45 4.83 -24.94
CA VAL A 178 -2.85 4.43 -24.93
C VAL A 178 -3.76 5.53 -24.39
N ARG A 179 -5.06 5.40 -24.64
CA ARG A 179 -6.10 6.13 -23.93
C ARG A 179 -7.23 5.20 -23.50
N ALA A 180 -7.98 5.62 -22.50
CA ALA A 180 -9.21 4.99 -22.08
C ALA A 180 -10.32 6.03 -21.95
N TYR A 181 -11.51 5.67 -22.41
CA TYR A 181 -12.69 6.51 -22.23
C TYR A 181 -13.92 5.67 -21.93
N THR A 182 -14.86 6.25 -21.18
CA THR A 182 -16.12 5.59 -20.88
C THR A 182 -17.02 5.52 -22.10
N VAL A 183 -17.71 4.39 -22.27
CA VAL A 183 -18.82 4.27 -23.22
C VAL A 183 -20.15 4.25 -22.50
N LYS A 184 -21.22 4.67 -23.20
CA LYS A 184 -22.57 4.63 -22.67
C LYS A 184 -23.02 3.17 -22.54
N ASN A 185 -22.99 2.65 -21.32
CA ASN A 185 -23.39 1.27 -21.00
C ASN A 185 -24.60 1.18 -20.07
N SER A 186 -25.08 2.30 -19.52
CA SER A 186 -26.31 2.39 -18.73
C SER A 186 -27.16 3.60 -19.12
N ASP A 187 -28.45 3.55 -18.83
CA ASP A 187 -29.41 4.65 -19.07
C ASP A 187 -29.01 5.94 -18.35
N THR A 188 -28.18 5.82 -17.31
CA THR A 188 -27.47 6.93 -16.68
C THR A 188 -25.99 6.88 -17.05
N PRO A 189 -25.43 7.96 -17.60
CA PRO A 189 -24.00 8.02 -17.76
C PRO A 189 -23.30 8.17 -16.41
N ARG A 190 -22.19 7.46 -16.21
CA ARG A 190 -21.45 7.43 -14.94
C ARG A 190 -20.29 8.40 -15.00
N VAL A 191 -20.12 9.17 -13.91
CA VAL A 191 -18.97 10.07 -13.77
C VAL A 191 -17.81 9.25 -13.19
N MET A 192 -16.75 9.11 -13.97
CA MET A 192 -15.46 8.60 -13.56
C MET A 192 -14.78 9.55 -12.60
N ARG A 193 -14.13 8.96 -11.61
CA ARG A 193 -13.25 9.63 -10.66
C ARG A 193 -11.78 9.41 -11.02
N TYR A 194 -11.42 8.20 -11.45
CA TYR A 194 -10.05 7.86 -11.82
C TYR A 194 -9.96 6.93 -13.03
N PHE A 195 -8.90 7.13 -13.81
CA PHE A 195 -8.31 6.10 -14.66
C PHE A 195 -6.94 5.71 -14.13
N LEU A 196 -6.66 4.41 -14.11
CA LEU A 196 -5.35 3.89 -13.71
C LEU A 196 -4.81 2.91 -14.74
N PHE A 197 -3.56 3.09 -15.12
CA PHE A 197 -2.86 2.33 -16.13
C PHE A 197 -1.63 1.68 -15.51
N SER A 198 -1.42 0.41 -15.82
CA SER A 198 -0.26 -0.34 -15.34
C SER A 198 0.12 -1.43 -16.33
N LEU A 199 1.40 -1.79 -16.34
CA LEU A 199 1.91 -2.91 -17.11
C LEU A 199 2.14 -4.09 -16.18
N VAL A 200 1.72 -5.27 -16.58
CA VAL A 200 1.61 -6.44 -15.72
C VAL A 200 2.35 -7.61 -16.35
N THR A 201 3.07 -8.34 -15.52
CA THR A 201 3.62 -9.65 -15.85
C THR A 201 2.97 -10.72 -15.00
N ILE A 202 2.74 -11.88 -15.59
CA ILE A 202 2.31 -13.09 -14.91
C ILE A 202 3.37 -14.14 -15.17
N ASP A 203 4.08 -14.58 -14.12
CA ASP A 203 5.16 -15.56 -14.27
C ASP A 203 4.62 -16.99 -14.50
N ALA A 204 5.52 -17.95 -14.71
CA ALA A 204 5.15 -19.35 -14.95
C ALA A 204 4.46 -20.03 -13.75
N GLN A 205 4.57 -19.45 -12.56
CA GLN A 205 3.90 -19.89 -11.34
C GLN A 205 2.56 -19.18 -11.15
N GLY A 206 2.22 -18.22 -12.02
CA GLY A 206 0.98 -17.46 -11.98
C GLY A 206 1.03 -16.25 -11.06
N ASN A 207 2.23 -15.85 -10.58
CA ASN A 207 2.37 -14.67 -9.74
C ASN A 207 2.28 -13.41 -10.58
N TRP A 208 1.50 -12.47 -10.05
CA TRP A 208 1.27 -11.16 -10.64
C TRP A 208 2.26 -10.13 -10.12
N ALA A 209 2.88 -9.37 -11.03
CA ALA A 209 3.63 -8.17 -10.71
C ALA A 209 3.23 -7.04 -11.65
N ASP A 210 3.01 -5.83 -11.11
CA ASP A 210 2.65 -4.64 -11.88
C ASP A 210 3.70 -3.52 -11.79
N VAL A 211 3.86 -2.80 -12.91
CA VAL A 211 4.58 -1.54 -13.06
C VAL A 211 3.54 -0.44 -13.20
N ARG A 212 3.61 0.53 -12.30
CA ARG A 212 2.85 1.77 -12.41
C ARG A 212 3.81 2.91 -12.68
N PRO A 213 3.77 3.54 -13.86
CA PRO A 213 4.50 4.78 -14.06
C PRO A 213 3.90 5.88 -13.19
N GLY A 214 4.70 6.87 -12.79
CA GLY A 214 4.21 8.01 -11.99
C GLY A 214 3.11 8.84 -12.68
N THR A 215 2.97 8.71 -14.01
CA THR A 215 1.90 9.30 -14.81
C THR A 215 0.66 8.41 -14.91
N GLY A 216 0.71 7.14 -14.49
CA GLY A 216 -0.34 6.15 -14.74
C GLY A 216 -1.63 6.32 -13.92
N LEU A 217 -1.77 7.38 -13.12
CA LEU A 217 -3.00 7.70 -12.39
C LEU A 217 -3.52 9.06 -12.87
N TYR A 218 -4.75 9.07 -13.38
CA TYR A 218 -5.41 10.26 -13.89
C TYR A 218 -6.68 10.51 -13.09
N GLU A 219 -6.69 11.60 -12.34
CA GLU A 219 -7.86 12.09 -11.60
C GLU A 219 -8.75 12.92 -12.51
N GLN A 220 -10.06 12.74 -12.38
CA GLN A 220 -11.07 13.49 -13.12
C GLN A 220 -11.73 14.51 -12.20
N ASP A 221 -11.74 15.78 -12.59
CA ASP A 221 -12.40 16.85 -11.83
C ASP A 221 -13.93 16.80 -12.07
N PRO A 222 -14.76 16.59 -11.03
CA PRO A 222 -16.21 16.54 -11.18
C PRO A 222 -16.84 17.87 -11.63
N GLY A 223 -16.17 19.01 -11.42
CA GLY A 223 -16.70 20.34 -11.75
C GLY A 223 -16.77 20.64 -13.25
N TYR A 224 -16.07 19.87 -14.08
CA TYR A 224 -15.94 20.10 -15.53
C TYR A 224 -16.58 19.02 -16.41
N VAL A 225 -17.24 18.03 -15.83
CA VAL A 225 -17.62 16.83 -16.59
C VAL A 225 -19.12 16.59 -16.60
N THR A 226 -19.69 16.56 -17.81
CA THR A 226 -21.04 16.03 -18.02
C THR A 226 -20.96 14.50 -18.06
N PRO A 227 -21.79 13.76 -17.30
CA PRO A 227 -21.81 12.31 -17.42
C PRO A 227 -22.16 11.92 -18.87
N GLY A 228 -21.35 11.05 -19.49
CA GLY A 228 -21.68 10.37 -20.75
C GLY A 228 -20.90 10.84 -21.97
N VAL A 229 -21.28 10.33 -23.15
CA VAL A 229 -20.76 10.83 -24.42
C VAL A 229 -21.31 12.24 -24.60
N ASP A 230 -20.45 13.23 -24.37
CA ASP A 230 -20.68 14.59 -24.84
C ASP A 230 -21.08 14.54 -26.33
N PRO A 231 -22.17 15.19 -26.75
CA PRO A 231 -22.52 15.38 -28.16
C PRO A 231 -21.37 15.94 -29.03
N ASN A 232 -20.33 16.53 -28.42
CA ASN A 232 -19.13 17.03 -29.07
C ASN A 232 -17.89 16.10 -28.96
N GLY A 233 -18.04 14.89 -28.41
CA GLY A 233 -16.98 13.88 -28.37
C GLY A 233 -16.00 13.96 -27.19
N ALA A 234 -16.17 14.88 -26.23
CA ALA A 234 -15.40 14.95 -24.99
C ALA A 234 -15.98 14.05 -23.89
N GLY A 235 -16.10 12.74 -24.16
CA GLY A 235 -16.36 11.77 -23.10
C GLY A 235 -15.28 11.85 -22.00
N GLN A 236 -15.52 11.23 -20.85
CA GLN A 236 -14.50 11.07 -19.82
C GLN A 236 -13.33 10.25 -20.38
N ASP A 237 -12.35 10.96 -20.93
CA ASP A 237 -11.19 10.46 -21.64
C ASP A 237 -9.97 10.72 -20.76
N SER A 238 -9.10 9.73 -20.64
CA SER A 238 -7.81 9.89 -19.98
C SER A 238 -6.88 10.84 -20.71
N GLY A 239 -7.15 11.13 -21.98
CA GLY A 239 -6.17 11.67 -22.92
C GLY A 239 -5.09 10.63 -23.23
N LEU A 240 -4.03 11.06 -23.91
CA LEU A 240 -2.86 10.22 -24.16
C LEU A 240 -2.14 9.89 -22.84
N VAL A 241 -1.97 8.60 -22.60
CA VAL A 241 -1.20 8.05 -21.50
C VAL A 241 -0.01 7.29 -22.06
N SER A 242 1.18 7.77 -21.75
CA SER A 242 2.44 7.13 -22.10
C SER A 242 3.01 6.38 -20.90
N LEU A 243 3.10 5.05 -21.00
CA LEU A 243 3.68 4.20 -19.97
C LEU A 243 5.10 3.79 -20.37
N ASP A 244 6.04 4.00 -19.44
CA ASP A 244 7.39 3.46 -19.52
C ASP A 244 7.37 1.99 -19.09
N PRO A 245 7.67 1.02 -19.97
CA PRO A 245 7.68 -0.40 -19.66
C PRO A 245 8.95 -0.83 -18.93
N THR A 246 9.57 0.05 -18.16
CA THR A 246 10.69 -0.18 -17.25
C THR A 246 10.95 -1.65 -16.89
N GLY A 247 12.08 -2.19 -17.35
CA GLY A 247 12.51 -3.57 -17.07
C GLY A 247 11.68 -4.67 -17.74
N LEU A 248 10.68 -4.32 -18.56
CA LEU A 248 9.81 -5.24 -19.29
C LEU A 248 10.22 -5.36 -20.75
N LYS A 249 10.03 -6.56 -21.29
CA LYS A 249 10.20 -6.92 -22.70
C LYS A 249 9.37 -8.17 -23.00
N GLY A 250 8.90 -8.29 -24.24
CA GLY A 250 8.14 -9.43 -24.71
C GLY A 250 6.67 -9.33 -24.31
N ASP A 251 6.04 -10.49 -24.13
CA ASP A 251 4.62 -10.57 -23.82
C ASP A 251 4.34 -10.10 -22.40
N VAL A 252 3.52 -9.07 -22.29
CA VAL A 252 3.06 -8.47 -21.04
C VAL A 252 1.57 -8.17 -21.15
N TYR A 253 0.97 -7.68 -20.07
CA TYR A 253 -0.41 -7.24 -20.08
C TYR A 253 -0.50 -5.75 -19.76
N LEU A 254 -1.33 -5.02 -20.47
CA LEU A 254 -1.78 -3.69 -20.09
C LEU A 254 -3.02 -3.86 -19.20
N GLN A 255 -2.93 -3.41 -17.95
CA GLN A 255 -4.09 -3.26 -17.09
C GLN A 255 -4.59 -1.81 -17.13
N VAL A 256 -5.87 -1.64 -17.47
CA VAL A 256 -6.57 -0.35 -17.40
C VAL A 256 -7.73 -0.46 -16.43
N VAL A 257 -7.77 0.42 -15.44
CA VAL A 257 -8.78 0.45 -14.39
C VAL A 257 -9.58 1.75 -14.51
N GLY A 258 -10.90 1.63 -14.47
CA GLY A 258 -11.82 2.75 -14.29
C GLY A 258 -12.49 2.67 -12.93
N LEU A 259 -12.60 3.81 -12.25
CA LEU A 259 -13.33 3.95 -10.99
C LEU A 259 -14.31 5.12 -11.06
N ASP A 260 -15.58 4.90 -10.74
CA ASP A 260 -16.60 5.95 -10.67
C ASP A 260 -16.69 6.62 -9.29
N PHE A 261 -17.54 7.65 -9.15
CA PHE A 261 -17.73 8.37 -7.88
C PHE A 261 -18.42 7.55 -6.77
N ASN A 262 -19.10 6.45 -7.10
CA ASN A 262 -19.62 5.51 -6.12
C ASN A 262 -18.60 4.41 -5.76
N TYR A 263 -17.39 4.49 -6.32
CA TYR A 263 -16.32 3.50 -6.25
C TYR A 263 -16.62 2.18 -6.98
N ASN A 264 -17.56 2.16 -7.93
CA ASN A 264 -17.72 1.02 -8.82
C ASN A 264 -16.52 0.94 -9.76
N ARG A 265 -15.94 -0.24 -9.87
CA ARG A 265 -14.63 -0.46 -10.48
C ARG A 265 -14.71 -1.44 -11.63
N VAL A 266 -14.11 -1.11 -12.76
CA VAL A 266 -13.81 -2.07 -13.84
C VAL A 266 -12.29 -2.14 -14.03
N ALA A 267 -11.77 -3.31 -14.35
CA ALA A 267 -10.38 -3.48 -14.78
C ALA A 267 -10.30 -4.36 -16.01
N TYR A 268 -9.63 -3.88 -17.06
CA TYR A 268 -9.34 -4.63 -18.27
C TYR A 268 -7.91 -5.12 -18.19
N LEU A 269 -7.68 -6.38 -18.57
CA LEU A 269 -6.36 -6.96 -18.76
C LEU A 269 -6.17 -7.33 -20.24
N VAL A 270 -5.40 -6.52 -20.96
CA VAL A 270 -5.19 -6.68 -22.41
C VAL A 270 -3.78 -7.21 -22.67
N PRO A 271 -3.62 -8.38 -23.33
CA PRO A 271 -2.29 -8.87 -23.69
C PRO A 271 -1.70 -7.97 -24.77
N ILE A 272 -0.43 -7.58 -24.59
CA ILE A 272 0.35 -6.76 -25.53
C ILE A 272 1.78 -7.28 -25.59
N THR A 273 2.56 -6.84 -26.57
CA THR A 273 4.00 -7.17 -26.66
C THR A 273 4.81 -5.88 -26.57
N VAL A 274 5.83 -5.84 -25.72
CA VAL A 274 6.76 -4.71 -25.62
C VAL A 274 8.11 -5.06 -26.25
N ASN A 275 8.49 -4.30 -27.26
CA ASN A 275 9.82 -4.34 -27.86
C ASN A 275 10.68 -3.22 -27.28
N ARG A 276 11.97 -3.49 -27.09
CA ARG A 276 12.94 -2.54 -26.53
C ARG A 276 14.09 -2.35 -27.51
N THR A 277 14.37 -1.10 -27.89
CA THR A 277 15.42 -0.76 -28.84
C THR A 277 16.81 -0.78 -28.17
N ALA A 278 17.78 -1.41 -28.84
CA ALA A 278 19.24 -1.40 -28.57
C ALA A 278 19.67 -1.27 -27.08
N ALA A 279 19.37 -2.29 -26.29
CA ALA A 279 19.94 -2.41 -24.95
C ALA A 279 21.43 -2.80 -25.02
N SER A 280 22.23 -2.34 -24.05
CA SER A 280 23.63 -2.74 -23.90
C SER A 280 23.76 -3.83 -22.83
N THR A 281 24.94 -4.45 -22.73
CA THR A 281 25.19 -5.42 -21.65
C THR A 281 25.18 -4.74 -20.30
N VAL A 282 24.44 -5.31 -19.34
CA VAL A 282 24.28 -4.79 -17.99
C VAL A 282 25.07 -5.60 -16.97
N VAL A 283 25.50 -4.94 -15.90
CA VAL A 283 26.16 -5.57 -14.75
C VAL A 283 25.19 -5.81 -13.59
N ALA A 284 25.50 -6.82 -12.78
CA ALA A 284 24.70 -7.22 -11.63
C ALA A 284 24.63 -6.08 -10.58
N PRO A 285 23.44 -5.79 -10.02
CA PRO A 285 23.30 -4.89 -8.89
C PRO A 285 24.09 -5.35 -7.65
N ALA A 286 24.64 -4.39 -6.90
CA ALA A 286 25.37 -4.64 -5.66
C ALA A 286 24.65 -4.04 -4.44
N ASN A 287 25.07 -4.43 -3.23
CA ASN A 287 24.58 -3.85 -1.97
C ASN A 287 23.05 -3.80 -1.87
N VAL A 288 22.39 -4.89 -2.28
CA VAL A 288 20.94 -5.06 -2.15
C VAL A 288 20.58 -5.07 -0.67
N ARG A 289 19.69 -4.17 -0.27
CA ARG A 289 19.15 -4.05 1.09
C ARG A 289 17.64 -3.92 1.00
N ALA A 290 16.93 -4.54 1.92
CA ALA A 290 15.49 -4.40 2.06
C ALA A 290 15.16 -3.84 3.44
N VAL A 291 14.17 -2.94 3.51
CA VAL A 291 13.64 -2.43 4.76
C VAL A 291 12.13 -2.57 4.75
N ALA A 292 11.58 -3.35 5.67
CA ALA A 292 10.14 -3.45 5.86
C ALA A 292 9.59 -2.28 6.69
N TYR A 293 8.38 -1.84 6.35
CA TYR A 293 7.65 -0.83 7.11
C TYR A 293 6.25 -1.34 7.39
N THR A 294 5.88 -1.34 8.66
CA THR A 294 4.53 -1.60 9.14
C THR A 294 3.99 -0.34 9.78
N LEU A 295 2.77 0.05 9.45
CA LEU A 295 2.11 1.19 10.10
C LEU A 295 1.03 0.70 11.05
N SER A 296 0.82 1.45 12.14
CA SER A 296 -0.29 1.21 13.05
C SER A 296 -1.66 1.60 12.46
N GLU A 297 -1.71 2.33 11.34
CA GLU A 297 -2.95 2.74 10.66
C GLU A 297 -2.84 2.73 9.12
N ARG A 298 -3.99 2.75 8.45
CA ARG A 298 -4.18 2.46 7.00
C ARG A 298 -3.81 3.62 6.05
N ILE A 299 -3.35 3.28 4.83
CA ILE A 299 -3.20 4.16 3.66
C ILE A 299 -4.17 3.63 2.59
N ASP A 300 -4.96 4.52 1.97
CA ASP A 300 -6.00 4.10 1.03
C ASP A 300 -5.49 3.76 -0.39
N TYR A 301 -6.31 3.06 -1.19
CA TYR A 301 -5.97 2.51 -2.52
C TYR A 301 -5.57 3.56 -3.57
N LEU A 302 -6.16 4.77 -3.47
CA LEU A 302 -6.24 5.76 -4.54
C LEU A 302 -5.32 6.98 -4.32
N TYR A 303 -4.91 7.24 -3.09
CA TYR A 303 -4.13 8.44 -2.79
C TYR A 303 -2.64 8.16 -2.96
N GLY A 304 -2.03 8.82 -3.95
CA GLY A 304 -0.62 9.17 -3.85
C GLY A 304 -0.48 10.09 -2.64
N THR A 305 0.32 9.70 -1.64
CA THR A 305 0.51 10.50 -0.42
C THR A 305 1.28 11.78 -0.76
N ARG A 306 0.59 12.81 -1.27
CA ARG A 306 1.14 14.17 -1.28
C ARG A 306 1.07 14.82 0.10
N THR A 307 0.15 14.37 0.95
CA THR A 307 0.03 14.70 2.39
C THR A 307 -1.04 13.80 3.01
N PRO A 308 -0.78 13.00 4.06
CA PRO A 308 -1.83 12.22 4.71
C PRO A 308 -2.31 12.84 6.03
N ASP A 309 -3.62 13.12 6.10
CA ASP A 309 -4.45 13.09 7.31
C ASP A 309 -5.09 11.67 7.40
N ALA A 310 -5.06 11.02 8.58
CA ALA A 310 -5.54 9.64 8.84
C ALA A 310 -7.04 9.60 9.27
N PRO A 311 -7.74 8.46 9.60
CA PRO A 311 -7.54 7.00 9.39
C PRO A 311 -8.81 6.23 8.86
N THR A 312 -8.72 4.90 8.60
CA THR A 312 -9.69 3.82 9.00
C THR A 312 -9.03 2.43 8.91
N SER A 313 -9.35 1.50 9.82
CA SER A 313 -8.56 0.30 10.21
C SER A 313 -8.04 -0.69 9.14
N GLY A 314 -6.90 -1.34 9.46
CA GLY A 314 -6.19 -2.37 8.70
C GLY A 314 -4.69 -2.05 8.55
N THR A 315 -3.79 -3.02 8.71
CA THR A 315 -2.33 -2.82 8.63
C THR A 315 -1.87 -2.54 7.19
N ASN A 316 -0.96 -1.56 6.97
CA ASN A 316 -0.19 -1.49 5.72
C ASN A 316 1.23 -1.97 5.98
N LEU A 317 1.65 -2.92 5.16
CA LEU A 317 3.00 -3.45 5.11
C LEU A 317 3.56 -3.26 3.71
N TRP A 318 4.77 -2.73 3.62
CA TRP A 318 5.55 -2.74 2.37
C TRP A 318 7.03 -2.93 2.68
N VAL A 319 7.80 -3.26 1.66
CA VAL A 319 9.25 -3.40 1.78
C VAL A 319 9.91 -2.52 0.73
N THR A 320 10.75 -1.58 1.17
CA THR A 320 11.59 -0.80 0.26
C THR A 320 12.90 -1.53 0.04
N THR A 321 13.13 -1.97 -1.19
CA THR A 321 14.38 -2.57 -1.64
C THR A 321 15.24 -1.50 -2.29
N SER A 322 16.53 -1.50 -1.98
CA SER A 322 17.49 -0.56 -2.53
C SER A 322 18.81 -1.24 -2.88
N TRP A 323 19.48 -0.77 -3.92
CA TRP A 323 20.73 -1.35 -4.45
C TRP A 323 21.60 -0.28 -5.10
N ASP A 324 22.86 -0.63 -5.31
CA ASP A 324 23.80 0.19 -6.05
C ASP A 324 23.83 -0.25 -7.52
N ALA A 325 23.74 0.72 -8.41
CA ALA A 325 23.88 0.56 -9.86
C ALA A 325 24.99 1.47 -10.38
N PRO A 326 25.54 1.24 -11.59
CA PRO A 326 26.52 2.15 -12.19
C PRO A 326 25.98 3.57 -12.34
N VAL A 327 26.87 4.58 -12.28
CA VAL A 327 26.45 5.96 -12.52
C VAL A 327 25.87 6.14 -13.92
N ASP A 328 26.38 5.48 -14.95
CA ASP A 328 25.70 5.53 -16.26
C ASP A 328 24.71 4.37 -16.38
N LEU A 329 23.45 4.68 -16.64
CA LEU A 329 22.40 3.69 -16.92
C LEU A 329 22.14 3.55 -18.42
N GLY A 330 23.02 4.08 -19.28
CA GLY A 330 22.99 3.87 -20.72
C GLY A 330 22.85 2.39 -21.08
N GLY A 331 21.81 2.05 -21.83
CA GLY A 331 21.51 0.68 -22.25
C GLY A 331 20.82 -0.21 -21.22
N TYR A 332 20.57 0.27 -19.99
CA TYR A 332 19.68 -0.40 -19.05
C TYR A 332 18.23 -0.11 -19.44
N THR A 333 17.41 -1.16 -19.59
CA THR A 333 15.97 -1.02 -19.77
C THR A 333 15.23 -0.95 -18.43
N GLY A 334 15.86 -1.38 -17.35
CA GLY A 334 15.37 -1.26 -15.97
C GLY A 334 15.93 -2.33 -15.04
N PHE A 335 15.30 -2.48 -13.90
CA PHE A 335 15.59 -3.47 -12.87
C PHE A 335 14.31 -4.17 -12.46
N ARG A 336 14.40 -5.47 -12.20
CA ARG A 336 13.32 -6.29 -11.64
C ARG A 336 13.70 -6.70 -10.23
N VAL A 337 12.80 -6.51 -9.28
CA VAL A 337 12.98 -6.92 -7.89
C VAL A 337 12.20 -8.21 -7.67
N LEU A 338 12.93 -9.22 -7.19
CA LEU A 338 12.41 -10.53 -6.89
C LEU A 338 12.41 -10.76 -5.38
N ARG A 339 11.44 -11.51 -4.88
CA ARG A 339 11.30 -11.88 -3.47
C ARG A 339 11.10 -13.38 -3.30
N ALA A 340 11.66 -13.93 -2.24
CA ALA A 340 11.36 -15.28 -1.77
C ALA A 340 11.12 -15.29 -0.24
N THR A 341 10.46 -16.33 0.26
CA THR A 341 10.33 -16.63 1.70
C THR A 341 11.42 -17.56 2.21
N SER A 342 12.31 -18.04 1.33
CA SER A 342 13.48 -18.82 1.67
C SER A 342 14.68 -18.37 0.83
N ALA A 343 15.90 -18.50 1.37
CA ALA A 343 17.13 -18.12 0.65
C ALA A 343 17.28 -18.85 -0.69
N ALA A 344 16.87 -20.13 -0.73
CA ALA A 344 16.92 -20.99 -1.91
C ALA A 344 15.83 -20.67 -2.95
N GLY A 345 14.88 -19.78 -2.63
CA GLY A 345 13.73 -19.48 -3.47
C GLY A 345 12.50 -20.34 -3.16
N PRO A 346 11.55 -20.48 -4.10
CA PRO A 346 11.54 -19.81 -5.42
C PRO A 346 11.42 -18.28 -5.28
N TYR A 347 12.06 -17.56 -6.20
CA TYR A 347 12.01 -16.11 -6.27
C TYR A 347 10.91 -15.67 -7.24
N THR A 348 10.03 -14.79 -6.80
CA THR A 348 8.92 -14.25 -7.59
C THR A 348 9.10 -12.76 -7.78
N GLN A 349 8.69 -12.25 -8.93
CA GLN A 349 8.80 -10.83 -9.22
C GLN A 349 7.77 -10.03 -8.43
N VAL A 350 8.18 -8.94 -7.81
CA VAL A 350 7.32 -8.12 -6.94
C VAL A 350 7.35 -6.63 -7.23
N ALA A 351 8.39 -6.13 -7.90
CA ALA A 351 8.49 -4.72 -8.27
C ALA A 351 9.46 -4.49 -9.43
N PHE A 352 9.41 -3.28 -10.01
CA PHE A 352 10.26 -2.86 -11.11
C PHE A 352 10.75 -1.43 -10.91
N ALA A 353 11.95 -1.14 -11.38
CA ALA A 353 12.57 0.16 -11.22
C ALA A 353 13.30 0.60 -12.49
N GLY A 354 13.13 1.86 -12.86
CA GLY A 354 13.77 2.49 -14.01
C GLY A 354 14.77 3.53 -13.55
N SER A 355 15.25 4.34 -14.48
CA SER A 355 16.20 5.42 -14.17
C SER A 355 15.63 6.44 -13.17
N LYS A 356 14.31 6.66 -13.16
CA LYS A 356 13.61 7.57 -12.23
C LYS A 356 13.69 7.12 -10.77
N GLN A 357 13.86 5.82 -10.53
CA GLN A 357 13.99 5.23 -9.19
C GLN A 357 15.45 5.23 -8.70
N CYS A 358 16.38 5.75 -9.50
CA CYS A 358 17.78 5.86 -9.17
C CYS A 358 18.15 7.33 -8.94
N ALA A 359 18.51 7.66 -7.70
CA ALA A 359 18.92 9.00 -7.33
C ALA A 359 20.18 9.40 -8.10
N ALA A 360 20.29 10.68 -8.47
CA ALA A 360 21.54 11.20 -8.99
C ALA A 360 22.64 11.00 -7.93
N PRO A 361 23.89 10.69 -8.33
CA PRO A 361 24.98 10.57 -7.37
C PRO A 361 25.17 11.90 -6.63
N ALA A 362 25.36 11.83 -5.31
CA ALA A 362 25.57 13.01 -4.47
C ALA A 362 26.95 13.66 -4.70
N ASP A 363 27.91 12.91 -5.25
CA ASP A 363 29.28 13.35 -5.58
C ASP A 363 29.58 12.99 -7.04
N ALA A 364 30.17 13.93 -7.79
CA ALA A 364 30.61 13.74 -9.17
C ALA A 364 31.70 12.65 -9.32
N LYS A 365 32.39 12.27 -8.24
CA LYS A 365 33.38 11.17 -8.22
C LYS A 365 32.77 9.80 -7.95
N ALA A 366 31.48 9.71 -7.62
CA ALA A 366 30.85 8.44 -7.32
C ALA A 366 30.89 7.52 -8.56
N THR A 367 31.18 6.25 -8.34
CA THR A 367 31.16 5.21 -9.38
C THR A 367 29.84 4.45 -9.42
N THR A 368 28.99 4.64 -8.39
CA THR A 368 27.65 4.07 -8.29
C THR A 368 26.62 5.14 -7.94
N ARG A 369 25.36 4.83 -8.24
CA ARG A 369 24.17 5.56 -7.78
C ARG A 369 23.24 4.62 -7.01
N ARG A 370 22.49 5.18 -6.05
CA ARG A 370 21.53 4.40 -5.26
C ARG A 370 20.18 4.35 -5.96
N CYS A 371 19.66 3.15 -6.17
CA CYS A 371 18.31 2.90 -6.67
C CYS A 371 17.42 2.34 -5.58
N THR A 372 16.11 2.62 -5.66
CA THR A 372 15.13 2.19 -4.66
C THR A 372 13.75 1.92 -5.27
N VAL A 373 13.08 0.87 -4.82
CA VAL A 373 11.67 0.58 -5.16
C VAL A 373 10.99 -0.16 -4.04
N SER A 374 9.67 -0.02 -3.92
CA SER A 374 8.88 -0.69 -2.90
C SER A 374 8.10 -1.88 -3.45
N ASP A 375 8.27 -3.03 -2.81
CA ASP A 375 7.34 -4.16 -2.87
C ASP A 375 6.11 -3.85 -2.03
N ASN A 376 4.95 -3.77 -2.69
CA ASN A 376 3.65 -3.52 -2.08
C ASN A 376 2.66 -4.66 -2.42
N THR A 377 3.17 -5.86 -2.68
CA THR A 377 2.33 -7.00 -3.04
C THR A 377 1.49 -7.44 -1.84
N ALA A 378 0.25 -7.88 -2.10
CA ALA A 378 -0.70 -8.29 -1.05
C ALA A 378 -0.29 -9.59 -0.33
N THR A 379 0.75 -10.26 -0.84
CA THR A 379 1.32 -11.49 -0.29
C THR A 379 2.37 -11.23 0.80
N LEU A 380 2.63 -9.95 1.13
CA LEU A 380 3.38 -9.58 2.33
C LEU A 380 2.53 -9.82 3.57
N ILE A 381 3.11 -10.51 4.55
CA ILE A 381 2.54 -10.71 5.89
C ILE A 381 3.53 -10.25 6.96
N THR A 382 3.02 -9.94 8.14
CA THR A 382 3.84 -9.58 9.32
C THR A 382 4.50 -10.82 9.93
N ASP A 383 5.58 -10.62 10.66
CA ASP A 383 6.34 -11.68 11.35
C ASP A 383 6.92 -12.73 10.39
N GLN A 384 7.46 -12.26 9.26
CA GLN A 384 7.96 -13.13 8.18
C GLN A 384 9.30 -12.64 7.64
N ASP A 385 10.22 -13.59 7.45
CA ASP A 385 11.48 -13.37 6.76
C ASP A 385 11.28 -13.35 5.24
N TYR A 386 11.92 -12.37 4.59
CA TYR A 386 11.95 -12.27 3.13
C TYR A 386 13.35 -12.03 2.60
N PHE A 387 13.62 -12.64 1.44
CA PHE A 387 14.88 -12.58 0.72
C PHE A 387 14.66 -11.85 -0.60
N TYR A 388 15.44 -10.80 -0.87
CA TYR A 388 15.30 -9.97 -2.06
C TYR A 388 16.51 -10.09 -2.97
N LYS A 389 16.24 -10.17 -4.28
CA LYS A 389 17.23 -10.09 -5.36
C LYS A 389 16.83 -8.99 -6.33
N VAL A 390 17.83 -8.40 -6.98
CA VAL A 390 17.59 -7.41 -8.03
C VAL A 390 18.25 -7.90 -9.31
N VAL A 391 17.49 -7.91 -10.41
CA VAL A 391 17.98 -8.27 -11.73
C VAL A 391 18.02 -7.04 -12.61
N ALA A 392 19.22 -6.63 -13.03
CA ALA A 392 19.39 -5.62 -14.06
C ALA A 392 18.99 -6.19 -15.42
N VAL A 393 18.30 -5.40 -16.23
CA VAL A 393 17.80 -5.80 -17.54
C VAL A 393 18.38 -4.87 -18.61
N GLY A 394 18.99 -5.47 -19.63
CA GLY A 394 19.51 -4.82 -20.83
C GLY A 394 19.50 -5.78 -22.02
N SER A 395 20.60 -5.91 -22.76
CA SER A 395 20.72 -6.94 -23.81
C SER A 395 20.84 -8.35 -23.22
N ASN A 396 21.38 -8.43 -22.00
CA ASN A 396 21.37 -9.59 -21.12
C ASN A 396 20.61 -9.25 -19.83
N GLU A 397 20.42 -10.25 -18.99
CA GLU A 397 19.97 -10.08 -17.60
C GLU A 397 21.14 -10.37 -16.65
N ALA A 398 21.27 -9.59 -15.58
CA ALA A 398 22.30 -9.78 -14.56
C ALA A 398 21.70 -9.68 -13.16
N ALA A 399 21.63 -10.80 -12.45
CA ALA A 399 21.09 -10.87 -11.08
C ALA A 399 22.15 -10.53 -10.03
N SER A 400 21.74 -9.84 -8.97
CA SER A 400 22.52 -9.68 -7.75
C SER A 400 22.83 -11.05 -7.13
N ALA A 401 23.90 -11.12 -6.33
CA ALA A 401 24.23 -12.31 -5.57
C ALA A 401 23.08 -12.77 -4.64
N ASP A 402 23.03 -14.07 -4.40
CA ASP A 402 22.05 -14.67 -3.51
C ASP A 402 22.28 -14.21 -2.06
N PRO A 403 21.26 -13.68 -1.38
CA PRO A 403 21.41 -13.24 0.00
C PRO A 403 21.61 -14.45 0.92
N ALA A 404 22.70 -14.45 1.69
CA ALA A 404 22.99 -15.51 2.67
C ALA A 404 22.10 -15.45 3.92
N MET A 405 21.46 -14.30 4.19
CA MET A 405 20.55 -14.07 5.30
C MET A 405 19.28 -13.35 4.82
N PRO A 406 18.16 -13.43 5.56
CA PRO A 406 16.92 -12.72 5.19
C PRO A 406 17.19 -11.23 4.99
N SER A 407 16.86 -10.67 3.83
CA SER A 407 17.11 -9.25 3.54
C SER A 407 16.32 -8.31 4.45
N THR A 408 15.18 -8.78 4.97
CA THR A 408 14.31 -8.11 5.94
C THR A 408 13.49 -9.14 6.73
N HIS A 409 13.00 -8.73 7.88
CA HIS A 409 11.99 -9.44 8.68
C HIS A 409 10.85 -8.47 8.99
N THR A 410 9.65 -8.74 8.51
CA THR A 410 8.50 -7.84 8.69
C THR A 410 8.05 -7.84 10.14
N LEU A 411 7.78 -6.66 10.71
CA LEU A 411 7.31 -6.56 12.08
C LEU A 411 5.78 -6.54 12.15
N PRO A 412 5.16 -7.16 13.17
CA PRO A 412 3.79 -6.85 13.57
C PRO A 412 3.60 -5.36 13.88
N GLN A 413 2.35 -4.97 14.18
CA GLN A 413 2.07 -3.60 14.60
C GLN A 413 2.67 -3.29 15.97
N PHE A 414 3.48 -2.24 16.05
CA PHE A 414 3.88 -1.62 17.30
C PHE A 414 2.74 -0.77 17.84
N HIS A 415 2.22 -1.14 19.01
CA HIS A 415 1.04 -0.52 19.61
C HIS A 415 1.23 -0.37 21.13
N PRO A 416 2.03 0.62 21.57
CA PRO A 416 2.17 0.93 22.98
C PRO A 416 0.82 1.35 23.57
N GLN A 417 0.54 0.95 24.80
CA GLN A 417 -0.67 1.31 25.55
C GLN A 417 -0.31 2.22 26.73
N LEU A 418 -1.00 3.35 26.84
CA LEU A 418 -0.80 4.29 27.94
C LEU A 418 -1.51 3.80 29.21
N LEU A 419 -0.77 3.50 30.28
CA LEU A 419 -1.33 2.91 31.50
C LEU A 419 -1.61 3.93 32.61
N SER A 420 -0.59 4.70 33.00
CA SER A 420 -0.68 5.66 34.09
C SER A 420 0.08 6.94 33.77
N PRO A 421 -0.45 8.15 34.04
CA PRO A 421 -1.82 8.40 34.49
C PRO A 421 -2.88 7.86 33.51
N ALA A 422 -3.91 7.21 34.05
CA ALA A 422 -4.99 6.64 33.25
C ALA A 422 -5.84 7.76 32.63
N LYS A 423 -6.55 7.44 31.55
CA LYS A 423 -7.41 8.39 30.87
C LYS A 423 -8.52 8.92 31.79
N ASP A 424 -8.68 10.23 31.78
CA ASP A 424 -9.67 11.03 32.52
C ASP A 424 -9.62 10.83 34.06
N VAL A 425 -8.46 10.50 34.61
CA VAL A 425 -8.29 10.32 36.06
C VAL A 425 -8.04 11.66 36.79
N HIS A 426 -8.48 11.75 38.04
CA HIS A 426 -8.30 12.91 38.92
C HIS A 426 -7.40 12.60 40.12
N GLY A 427 -6.87 13.64 40.76
CA GLY A 427 -6.05 13.49 41.97
C GLY A 427 -4.65 12.95 41.70
N VAL A 428 -4.14 13.15 40.48
CA VAL A 428 -2.80 12.69 40.09
C VAL A 428 -1.73 13.50 40.82
N GLU A 429 -0.67 12.84 41.27
CA GLU A 429 0.49 13.50 41.86
C GLU A 429 1.07 14.60 40.96
N LEU A 430 1.66 15.64 41.56
CA LEU A 430 2.27 16.73 40.80
C LEU A 430 3.57 16.33 40.08
N THR A 431 4.11 15.15 40.42
CA THR A 431 5.28 14.53 39.79
C THR A 431 4.95 13.08 39.42
N PRO A 432 4.03 12.86 38.47
CA PRO A 432 3.55 11.51 38.17
C PRO A 432 4.66 10.66 37.53
N THR A 433 4.50 9.34 37.62
CA THR A 433 5.28 8.41 36.80
C THR A 433 4.44 7.95 35.63
N TYR A 434 4.95 8.15 34.42
CA TYR A 434 4.31 7.75 33.18
C TYR A 434 4.65 6.29 32.89
N THR A 435 3.64 5.43 32.90
CA THR A 435 3.82 4.00 32.64
C THR A 435 3.11 3.61 31.35
N LEU A 436 3.81 2.83 30.53
CA LEU A 436 3.32 2.42 29.23
C LEU A 436 3.66 0.95 29.00
N LYS A 437 2.64 0.19 28.59
CA LYS A 437 2.81 -1.20 28.19
C LYS A 437 3.29 -1.22 26.76
N MET A 438 4.43 -1.84 26.56
CA MET A 438 5.03 -2.09 25.28
C MET A 438 4.52 -3.44 24.75
N ASN A 439 4.70 -3.66 23.45
CA ASN A 439 4.56 -4.97 22.82
C ASN A 439 5.85 -5.33 22.06
N LEU A 440 7.00 -4.85 22.56
CA LEU A 440 8.18 -4.58 21.73
C LEU A 440 9.00 -5.84 21.40
N PHE A 441 9.34 -6.64 22.41
CA PHE A 441 10.22 -7.78 22.19
C PHE A 441 9.45 -9.04 21.80
N SER A 442 8.17 -9.12 22.16
CA SER A 442 7.26 -10.19 21.74
C SER A 442 6.96 -10.14 20.24
N MET A 443 6.96 -8.95 19.64
CA MET A 443 6.81 -8.76 18.19
C MET A 443 8.14 -8.90 17.40
N GLY A 444 9.22 -9.35 18.04
CA GLY A 444 10.51 -9.55 17.38
C GLY A 444 11.32 -8.28 17.10
N ALA A 445 10.96 -7.12 17.64
CA ALA A 445 11.79 -5.92 17.50
C ALA A 445 13.09 -6.04 18.30
N THR A 446 14.13 -5.31 17.87
CA THR A 446 15.38 -5.16 18.63
C THR A 446 15.41 -3.89 19.45
N GLY A 447 14.52 -2.94 19.16
CA GLY A 447 14.35 -1.74 19.98
C GLY A 447 13.22 -0.85 19.50
N ALA A 448 12.94 0.21 20.23
CA ALA A 448 12.01 1.27 19.89
C ALA A 448 12.60 2.62 20.24
N GLN A 449 12.16 3.64 19.51
CA GLN A 449 12.43 5.04 19.81
C GLN A 449 11.10 5.73 20.10
N MET A 450 11.04 6.55 21.15
CA MET A 450 9.85 7.30 21.52
C MET A 450 10.14 8.71 22.05
N ASP A 451 9.20 9.62 21.85
CA ASP A 451 9.13 10.99 22.38
C ASP A 451 7.86 11.10 23.23
N LEU A 452 8.02 11.17 24.55
CA LEU A 452 6.93 11.34 25.50
C LEU A 452 6.62 12.83 25.63
N ARG A 453 5.35 13.21 25.50
CA ARG A 453 4.91 14.58 25.71
C ARG A 453 3.84 14.68 26.76
N VAL A 454 3.91 15.78 27.51
CA VAL A 454 2.90 16.20 28.48
C VAL A 454 2.53 17.63 28.12
N ALA A 455 1.27 17.85 27.79
CA ALA A 455 0.74 19.15 27.40
C ALA A 455 -0.25 19.66 28.43
N ASP A 456 -0.14 20.94 28.74
CA ASP A 456 -1.11 21.64 29.56
C ASP A 456 -2.35 21.96 28.72
N PHE A 457 -3.51 21.50 29.17
CA PHE A 457 -4.76 21.67 28.42
C PHE A 457 -5.16 23.15 28.30
N VAL A 458 -4.81 23.99 29.28
CA VAL A 458 -5.27 25.39 29.36
C VAL A 458 -4.38 26.31 28.53
N THR A 459 -3.06 26.14 28.56
CA THR A 459 -2.14 27.00 27.80
C THR A 459 -1.80 26.44 26.43
N GLY A 460 -2.03 25.14 26.18
CA GLY A 460 -1.54 24.44 25.00
C GLY A 460 -0.01 24.30 24.99
N GLU A 461 0.66 24.76 26.04
CA GLU A 461 2.11 24.61 26.20
C GLU A 461 2.42 23.15 26.53
N SER A 462 3.37 22.59 25.77
CA SER A 462 3.95 21.29 26.12
C SER A 462 5.10 21.51 27.10
N TYR A 463 5.13 20.72 28.17
CA TYR A 463 6.34 20.59 28.97
C TYR A 463 7.41 19.95 28.09
N ALA A 464 8.44 20.73 27.78
CA ALA A 464 9.60 20.23 27.08
C ALA A 464 10.48 19.49 28.10
N TYR A 465 10.45 18.16 28.09
CA TYR A 465 11.53 17.39 28.69
C TYR A 465 12.86 17.84 28.08
N ALA A 466 13.89 18.02 28.90
CA ALA A 466 15.22 18.31 28.36
C ALA A 466 15.77 17.09 27.61
N ALA A 467 15.27 15.89 27.92
CA ALA A 467 15.43 14.69 27.14
C ALA A 467 14.37 14.60 26.02
N ARG A 468 14.78 14.67 24.74
CA ARG A 468 13.84 14.65 23.60
C ARG A 468 13.50 13.25 23.09
N ARG A 469 14.18 12.22 23.58
CA ARG A 469 14.14 10.89 22.96
C ARG A 469 14.54 9.79 23.95
N LEU A 470 13.64 8.83 24.12
CA LEU A 470 13.89 7.57 24.80
C LEU A 470 14.10 6.47 23.76
N VAL A 471 15.11 5.62 23.95
CA VAL A 471 15.38 4.45 23.11
C VAL A 471 15.44 3.22 23.99
N LEU A 472 14.44 2.36 23.92
CA LEU A 472 14.45 1.05 24.57
C LEU A 472 15.01 0.04 23.57
N ARG A 473 16.05 -0.72 23.91
CA ARG A 473 16.66 -1.69 22.98
C ARG A 473 17.23 -2.92 23.67
N LYS A 474 17.38 -4.00 22.90
CA LYS A 474 18.33 -5.06 23.19
C LYS A 474 19.73 -4.54 22.88
N GLY A 475 20.60 -4.60 23.87
CA GLY A 475 22.00 -4.23 23.79
C GLY A 475 22.88 -5.32 24.37
N PHE A 476 24.13 -4.95 24.65
CA PHE A 476 25.11 -5.81 25.27
C PHE A 476 25.81 -5.02 26.37
N ASP A 477 26.11 -5.68 27.48
CA ASP A 477 26.95 -5.13 28.53
C ASP A 477 28.41 -5.00 28.06
N ALA A 478 29.28 -4.46 28.92
CA ALA A 478 30.71 -4.31 28.61
C ALA A 478 31.43 -5.66 28.38
N GLY A 479 30.89 -6.77 28.90
CA GLY A 479 31.38 -8.13 28.71
C GLY A 479 30.81 -8.84 27.48
N GLY A 480 29.91 -8.20 26.71
CA GLY A 480 29.25 -8.79 25.56
C GLY A 480 28.05 -9.67 25.89
N THR A 481 27.52 -9.62 27.12
CA THR A 481 26.31 -10.32 27.53
C THR A 481 25.08 -9.54 27.06
N PRO A 482 24.07 -10.18 26.44
CA PRO A 482 22.82 -9.51 26.07
C PRO A 482 22.11 -8.89 27.28
N GLU A 483 21.65 -7.64 27.14
CA GLU A 483 20.85 -6.95 28.14
C GLU A 483 19.82 -6.01 27.51
N THR A 484 18.85 -5.54 28.29
CA THR A 484 17.94 -4.45 27.87
C THR A 484 18.53 -3.13 28.33
N GLN A 485 18.64 -2.17 27.41
CA GLN A 485 19.14 -0.83 27.66
C GLN A 485 18.05 0.19 27.34
N ILE A 486 17.97 1.24 28.15
CA ILE A 486 17.19 2.44 27.86
C ILE A 486 18.19 3.57 27.67
N LEU A 487 18.12 4.23 26.52
CA LEU A 487 18.96 5.39 26.21
C LEU A 487 18.14 6.65 26.24
N SER A 488 18.70 7.71 26.79
CA SER A 488 18.13 9.05 26.69
C SER A 488 19.17 10.07 26.24
N ASN A 489 18.80 10.93 25.29
CA ASN A 489 19.64 12.04 24.83
C ASN A 489 19.13 13.35 25.44
N LEU A 490 20.01 14.06 26.15
CA LEU A 490 19.74 15.41 26.66
C LEU A 490 20.00 16.46 25.59
N GLN A 491 19.14 17.48 25.55
CA GLN A 491 19.24 18.61 24.65
C GLN A 491 20.63 19.27 24.73
N GLY A 492 21.30 19.39 23.57
CA GLY A 492 22.61 20.04 23.44
C GLY A 492 23.83 19.14 23.69
N SER A 493 23.63 17.84 23.95
CA SER A 493 24.70 16.88 24.18
C SER A 493 24.70 15.76 23.11
N ASN A 494 25.89 15.35 22.67
CA ASN A 494 26.08 14.14 21.86
C ASN A 494 26.16 12.86 22.72
N LEU A 495 26.03 12.99 24.05
CA LEU A 495 26.10 11.88 24.99
C LEU A 495 24.71 11.26 25.21
N TYR A 496 24.67 9.94 25.32
CA TYR A 496 23.50 9.18 25.74
C TYR A 496 23.69 8.72 27.18
N TYR A 497 22.67 8.91 28.01
CA TYR A 497 22.58 8.24 29.31
C TYR A 497 22.02 6.84 29.09
N VAL A 498 22.65 5.84 29.70
CA VAL A 498 22.27 4.43 29.54
C VAL A 498 21.74 3.92 30.87
N PHE A 499 20.43 3.69 30.96
CA PHE A 499 19.82 2.97 32.07
C PHE A 499 19.84 1.48 31.73
N ARG A 500 20.33 0.63 32.64
CA ARG A 500 20.57 -0.79 32.41
C ARG A 500 19.92 -1.60 33.51
N GLY A 501 19.37 -2.77 33.16
CA GLY A 501 18.85 -3.70 34.16
C GLY A 501 19.93 -4.55 34.85
N SER A 502 21.17 -4.53 34.37
CA SER A 502 22.29 -5.31 34.89
C SER A 502 23.32 -4.41 35.60
N TRP A 503 24.00 -4.94 36.63
CA TRP A 503 25.08 -4.24 37.32
C TRP A 503 26.22 -3.95 36.35
N ALA A 504 26.41 -2.68 36.00
CA ALA A 504 27.56 -2.27 35.23
C ALA A 504 28.82 -2.39 36.11
N THR A 505 29.83 -3.11 35.61
CA THR A 505 31.14 -3.28 36.27
C THR A 505 32.16 -2.25 35.80
N ASP A 506 31.77 -1.34 34.90
CA ASP A 506 32.54 -0.15 34.61
C ASP A 506 32.47 0.79 35.83
N ASN A 507 33.44 1.70 35.96
CA ASN A 507 33.50 2.68 37.04
C ASN A 507 32.37 3.74 36.95
N ASP A 508 31.18 3.36 36.49
CA ASP A 508 29.97 4.17 36.57
C ASP A 508 29.60 4.25 38.06
N PRO A 509 29.85 5.40 38.71
CA PRO A 509 29.61 5.53 40.13
C PRO A 509 28.14 5.21 40.37
N LYS A 510 27.84 4.19 41.21
CA LYS A 510 26.49 3.82 41.67
C LYS A 510 25.53 5.00 41.51
N THR A 511 24.76 5.04 40.44
CA THR A 511 23.59 5.89 40.46
C THR A 511 22.49 5.02 41.02
N GLU A 512 22.03 5.35 42.23
CA GLU A 512 20.69 4.98 42.72
C GLU A 512 19.55 5.54 41.80
N ASN A 513 19.88 5.97 40.56
CA ASN A 513 19.01 6.58 39.56
C ASN A 513 18.67 5.60 38.43
N ASP A 514 18.15 4.42 38.77
CA ASP A 514 17.25 3.69 37.86
C ASP A 514 15.90 4.45 37.80
N THR A 515 15.94 5.74 37.41
CA THR A 515 14.76 6.58 37.38
C THR A 515 13.82 6.09 36.29
N VAL A 516 14.33 5.80 35.10
CA VAL A 516 13.56 5.19 34.01
C VAL A 516 13.79 3.68 34.02
N THR A 517 12.73 2.90 34.16
CA THR A 517 12.81 1.43 34.29
C THR A 517 11.98 0.72 33.24
N TYR A 518 12.40 -0.48 32.85
CA TYR A 518 11.64 -1.37 31.99
C TYR A 518 11.58 -2.76 32.61
N ASP A 519 10.37 -3.26 32.87
CA ASP A 519 10.14 -4.61 33.33
C ASP A 519 9.89 -5.55 32.14
N PRO A 520 10.82 -6.45 31.80
CA PRO A 520 10.66 -7.39 30.69
C PRO A 520 9.57 -8.45 30.94
N ALA A 521 9.18 -8.71 32.20
CA ALA A 521 8.17 -9.70 32.52
C ALA A 521 6.75 -9.19 32.24
N SER A 522 6.48 -7.92 32.56
CA SER A 522 5.19 -7.26 32.28
C SER A 522 5.17 -6.45 30.97
N ASP A 523 6.33 -6.27 30.33
CA ASP A 523 6.55 -5.42 29.15
C ASP A 523 6.16 -3.96 29.44
N VAL A 524 6.50 -3.43 30.62
CA VAL A 524 6.12 -2.07 31.05
C VAL A 524 7.35 -1.17 31.20
N LEU A 525 7.32 -0.03 30.50
CA LEU A 525 8.28 1.06 30.69
C LEU A 525 7.69 2.09 31.66
N SER A 526 8.49 2.54 32.62
CA SER A 526 8.14 3.57 33.61
C SER A 526 9.08 4.76 33.50
N VAL A 527 8.53 5.95 33.31
CA VAL A 527 9.25 7.20 33.10
C VAL A 527 8.78 8.24 34.13
N PRO A 528 9.58 8.58 35.16
CA PRO A 528 9.23 9.63 36.11
C PRO A 528 9.13 11.00 35.44
N HIS A 529 8.26 11.86 35.98
CA HIS A 529 8.17 13.26 35.56
C HIS A 529 9.51 13.98 35.72
N GLN A 530 9.99 14.59 34.63
CA GLN A 530 11.30 15.23 34.53
C GLN A 530 12.45 14.40 35.11
N PHE A 531 12.49 13.09 34.81
CA PHE A 531 13.54 12.17 35.25
C PHE A 531 14.96 12.70 34.95
N GLU A 532 15.12 13.48 33.89
CA GLU A 532 16.37 14.10 33.49
C GLU A 532 16.86 15.17 34.47
N ASN A 533 15.96 15.94 35.08
CA ASN A 533 16.35 16.91 36.11
C ASN A 533 16.85 16.18 37.36
N GLY A 534 16.16 15.11 37.77
CA GLY A 534 16.62 14.24 38.86
C GLY A 534 17.99 13.61 38.56
N LEU A 535 18.20 13.11 37.34
CA LEU A 535 19.47 12.54 36.90
C LEU A 535 20.62 13.55 36.94
N LEU A 536 20.36 14.80 36.56
CA LEU A 536 21.34 15.89 36.56
C LEU A 536 21.51 16.56 37.94
N GLY A 537 20.85 16.08 38.98
CA GLY A 537 20.86 16.72 40.31
C GLY A 537 20.20 18.11 40.34
N SER A 538 19.36 18.42 39.36
CA SER A 538 18.58 19.64 39.24
C SER A 538 17.19 19.48 39.89
N SER A 539 16.56 20.59 40.27
CA SER A 539 15.22 20.54 40.87
C SER A 539 14.17 20.12 39.83
N VAL A 540 13.38 19.09 40.17
CA VAL A 540 12.19 18.70 39.41
C VAL A 540 11.12 19.78 39.58
N ILE A 541 10.57 20.26 38.47
CA ILE A 541 9.49 21.25 38.43
C ILE A 541 8.15 20.50 38.44
N PRO A 542 7.35 20.58 39.52
CA PRO A 542 6.06 19.92 39.59
C PRO A 542 5.05 20.52 38.62
N LEU A 543 4.10 19.71 38.19
CA LEU A 543 2.88 20.17 37.52
C LEU A 543 2.07 21.07 38.47
N GLN A 544 1.23 21.94 37.91
CA GLN A 544 0.37 22.79 38.73
C GLN A 544 -0.77 21.97 39.35
N ALA A 545 -1.15 22.30 40.58
CA ALA A 545 -2.28 21.69 41.26
C ALA A 545 -3.61 22.03 40.56
N ASN A 546 -4.59 21.13 40.67
CA ASN A 546 -5.93 21.29 40.10
C ASN A 546 -5.96 21.67 38.61
N ARG A 547 -4.99 21.17 37.83
CA ARG A 547 -4.83 21.50 36.42
C ARG A 547 -4.91 20.26 35.55
N ARG A 548 -5.58 20.41 34.39
CA ARG A 548 -5.75 19.33 33.41
C ARG A 548 -4.55 19.28 32.48
N TYR A 549 -4.02 18.08 32.30
CA TYR A 549 -2.91 17.76 31.41
C TYR A 549 -3.31 16.63 30.48
N SER A 550 -2.66 16.59 29.32
CA SER A 550 -2.73 15.49 28.35
C SER A 550 -1.34 14.90 28.21
N TRP A 551 -1.21 13.57 28.18
CA TRP A 551 0.05 12.94 27.86
C TRP A 551 -0.11 11.89 26.76
N PHE A 552 0.92 11.80 25.92
CA PHE A 552 0.90 10.98 24.71
C PHE A 552 2.31 10.72 24.18
N LEU A 553 2.42 9.73 23.30
CA LEU A 553 3.65 9.49 22.52
C LEU A 553 3.58 10.26 21.21
N ASN A 554 4.40 11.31 21.11
CA ASN A 554 4.39 12.21 19.96
C ASN A 554 5.10 11.62 18.74
N LYS A 555 6.25 10.98 18.94
CA LYS A 555 6.99 10.26 17.89
C LYS A 555 7.30 8.90 18.44
N ALA A 556 6.83 7.83 17.82
CA ALA A 556 7.17 6.49 18.29
C ALA A 556 7.21 5.45 17.19
N TYR A 557 8.24 4.61 17.20
CA TYR A 557 8.39 3.48 16.31
C TYR A 557 9.23 2.37 16.95
N ALA A 558 8.93 1.13 16.60
CA ALA A 558 9.79 -0.02 16.83
C ALA A 558 10.68 -0.27 15.61
N TYR A 559 11.84 -0.88 15.81
CA TYR A 559 12.75 -1.27 14.76
C TYR A 559 13.40 -2.63 15.03
N ARG A 560 13.80 -3.31 13.95
CA ARG A 560 14.55 -4.56 14.00
C ARG A 560 15.84 -4.44 13.21
N LEU A 561 16.96 -4.79 13.83
CA LEU A 561 18.24 -4.97 13.16
C LEU A 561 18.23 -6.24 12.31
N MET A 562 18.96 -6.19 11.19
CA MET A 562 19.14 -7.31 10.26
C MET A 562 19.57 -8.60 10.99
N ASP A 563 20.60 -8.48 11.82
CA ASP A 563 21.05 -9.53 12.75
C ASP A 563 20.70 -9.09 14.17
N PRO A 564 19.65 -9.65 14.80
CA PRO A 564 19.21 -9.27 16.14
C PRO A 564 20.21 -9.70 17.23
N SER A 565 21.20 -10.53 16.90
CA SER A 565 22.25 -10.99 17.83
C SER A 565 23.49 -10.09 17.83
N LYS A 566 23.51 -9.02 17.02
CA LYS A 566 24.65 -8.11 16.89
C LYS A 566 24.25 -6.66 17.15
N PRO A 567 25.19 -5.81 17.59
CA PRO A 567 24.94 -4.38 17.72
C PRO A 567 24.71 -3.73 16.34
N ALA A 568 24.05 -2.57 16.34
CA ALA A 568 23.83 -1.78 15.13
C ALA A 568 25.17 -1.32 14.52
N SER A 569 25.32 -1.45 13.21
CA SER A 569 26.50 -1.00 12.47
C SER A 569 26.16 -0.76 11.00
N ALA A 570 27.11 -0.27 10.21
CA ALA A 570 26.92 -0.13 8.75
C ALA A 570 26.64 -1.47 8.05
N ALA A 571 27.11 -2.58 8.62
CA ALA A 571 26.89 -3.95 8.15
C ALA A 571 25.65 -4.60 8.81
N ASN A 572 25.26 -4.17 10.01
CA ASN A 572 24.05 -4.59 10.70
C ASN A 572 23.05 -3.43 10.83
N TYR A 573 22.36 -3.16 9.71
CA TYR A 573 21.45 -2.03 9.57
C TYR A 573 20.04 -2.35 10.12
N VAL A 574 19.21 -1.33 10.27
CA VAL A 574 17.79 -1.51 10.58
C VAL A 574 17.07 -2.07 9.36
N ALA A 575 16.63 -3.32 9.46
CA ALA A 575 15.97 -4.04 8.39
C ALA A 575 14.43 -3.92 8.44
N ALA A 576 13.85 -3.45 9.55
CA ALA A 576 12.42 -3.17 9.61
C ALA A 576 12.05 -2.09 10.61
N TYR A 577 10.96 -1.41 10.33
CA TYR A 577 10.30 -0.45 11.20
C TYR A 577 8.83 -0.83 11.39
N SER A 578 8.30 -0.63 12.60
CA SER A 578 6.86 -0.49 12.82
C SER A 578 6.59 0.88 13.42
N VAL A 579 5.90 1.75 12.68
CA VAL A 579 5.61 3.12 13.07
C VAL A 579 4.29 3.17 13.83
N TYR A 580 4.30 3.81 15.00
CA TYR A 580 3.11 4.11 15.79
C TYR A 580 2.62 5.54 15.53
N SER A 581 3.54 6.52 15.57
CA SER A 581 3.23 7.94 15.34
C SER A 581 4.43 8.68 14.75
N ASP A 582 4.18 9.50 13.73
CA ASP A 582 5.12 10.40 13.05
C ASP A 582 4.39 11.66 12.53
N PRO A 583 4.09 12.64 13.40
CA PRO A 583 3.33 13.84 13.05
C PRO A 583 4.18 14.95 12.39
N ASP A 584 5.48 14.74 12.17
CA ASP A 584 6.39 15.82 11.75
C ASP A 584 6.19 16.23 10.27
N THR A 585 5.99 17.53 10.06
CA THR A 585 5.76 18.11 8.74
C THR A 585 7.02 18.52 7.99
N ALA A 586 8.17 18.56 8.66
CA ALA A 586 9.45 18.97 8.08
C ALA A 586 10.36 17.78 7.73
N ALA A 587 10.41 16.74 8.58
CA ALA A 587 11.23 15.55 8.33
C ALA A 587 10.62 14.29 8.94
N LEU A 588 10.50 13.23 8.15
CA LEU A 588 10.05 11.91 8.62
C LEU A 588 11.03 11.34 9.64
N ILE A 589 10.53 10.73 10.71
CA ILE A 589 11.36 10.15 11.76
C ILE A 589 11.98 8.81 11.34
N VAL A 590 11.28 8.09 10.46
CA VAL A 590 11.73 6.84 9.86
C VAL A 590 12.14 7.11 8.42
N PRO A 591 13.39 6.79 8.01
CA PRO A 591 13.84 6.94 6.63
C PRO A 591 12.91 6.19 5.67
N GLY A 592 12.38 6.86 4.63
CA GLY A 592 11.49 6.23 3.66
C GLY A 592 10.12 5.79 4.21
N GLY A 593 9.78 6.16 5.46
CA GLY A 593 8.47 5.95 6.06
C GLY A 593 7.39 6.88 5.50
N VAL A 594 6.20 6.84 6.10
CA VAL A 594 5.13 7.81 5.84
C VAL A 594 4.76 8.53 7.13
N ARG A 595 4.10 9.69 6.99
CA ARG A 595 3.55 10.41 8.15
C ARG A 595 2.40 9.64 8.77
N GLN A 596 2.28 9.75 10.08
CA GLN A 596 1.21 9.17 10.86
C GLN A 596 0.83 10.10 12.01
N GLN A 597 -0.35 10.69 11.94
CA GLN A 597 -0.76 11.74 12.88
C GLN A 597 -1.48 11.21 14.12
N ALA A 598 -1.87 9.94 14.17
CA ALA A 598 -2.59 9.40 15.31
C ALA A 598 -1.63 9.03 16.45
N ALA A 599 -2.02 9.41 17.66
CA ALA A 599 -1.47 8.93 18.92
C ALA A 599 -2.62 8.81 19.93
N GLU A 600 -2.57 7.81 20.80
CA GLU A 600 -3.42 7.75 21.98
C GLU A 600 -3.07 8.92 22.90
N VAL A 601 -4.10 9.60 23.42
CA VAL A 601 -3.95 10.73 24.35
C VAL A 601 -4.71 10.39 25.62
N ASN A 602 -4.00 10.40 26.74
CA ASN A 602 -4.58 10.26 28.07
C ASN A 602 -4.62 11.62 28.76
N ASP A 603 -5.82 12.08 29.06
CA ASP A 603 -6.02 13.28 29.87
C ASP A 603 -6.06 12.93 31.35
N PHE A 604 -5.58 13.82 32.22
CA PHE A 604 -5.69 13.67 33.67
C PHE A 604 -5.71 15.02 34.38
N THR A 605 -6.18 15.04 35.62
CA THR A 605 -6.18 16.23 36.49
C THR A 605 -5.32 15.99 37.73
N THR A 606 -4.41 16.91 38.01
CA THR A 606 -3.55 16.87 39.21
C THR A 606 -4.34 17.10 40.50
N ARG A 607 -3.79 16.60 41.62
CA ARG A 607 -4.32 16.83 42.97
C ARG A 607 -4.24 18.30 43.39
N GLU A 608 -4.94 18.63 44.47
CA GLU A 608 -4.91 19.96 45.13
C GLU A 608 -3.55 20.30 45.73
#